data_AF-A0A934KHH9-F1
#
_entry.id   AF-A0A934KHH9-F1
#
_cell.length_a   1.000
_cell.length_b   1.000
_cell.length_c   1.000
_cell.angle_alpha   90.00
_cell.angle_beta   90.00
_cell.angle_gamma   90.00
#
_symmetry.space_group_name_H-M   'P 1'
#
loop_
_entity.id
_entity.type
_entity.pdbx_description
1 polymer ?
#
loop_
_entity_poly.entity_id
_entity_poly.type
_entity_poly.pdbx_seq_one_letter_code
_entity_poly.pdbx_strand_id
1 'polypeptide(L)'
;MTDQLRFKPGTISVKAGETVSFQVQNTGALEHEFVLEDQGMQDRHEHEMQGMNGTQSAGNNAIDVPPGQAKTLTFTFPSASGTYVYGCHVNGHYASGMRGTVTIT
;
A
#
# COMPACT_ATOMS: atom_id res chain seq x y z
N MET A 1 4.89 -7.95 5.25
CA MET A 1 4.97 -8.43 3.86
C MET A 1 6.25 -9.24 3.66
N THR A 2 6.27 -10.07 2.62
CA THR A 2 7.35 -11.03 2.30
C THR A 2 7.53 -11.06 0.78
N ASP A 3 8.61 -11.70 0.31
CA ASP A 3 8.93 -11.88 -1.11
C ASP A 3 7.90 -12.72 -1.91
N GLN A 4 6.83 -13.21 -1.26
CA GLN A 4 5.66 -13.80 -1.91
C GLN A 4 4.80 -12.77 -2.68
N LEU A 5 5.21 -11.49 -2.69
CA LEU A 5 4.49 -10.39 -3.34
C LEU A 5 3.03 -10.28 -2.86
N ARG A 6 2.83 -10.45 -1.55
CA ARG A 6 1.52 -10.37 -0.90
C ARG A 6 1.64 -9.63 0.42
N PHE A 7 0.60 -8.85 0.73
CA PHE A 7 0.41 -8.30 2.05
C PHE A 7 -0.29 -9.31 2.97
N LYS A 8 0.01 -9.22 4.26
CA LYS A 8 -0.66 -9.97 5.33
C LYS A 8 -0.95 -8.99 6.47
N PRO A 9 -2.22 -8.80 6.87
CA PRO A 9 -3.43 -9.34 6.22
C PRO A 9 -3.61 -8.81 4.78
N GLY A 10 -4.46 -9.47 4.00
CA GLY A 10 -4.83 -9.04 2.64
C GLY A 10 -6.10 -8.19 2.58
N THR A 11 -6.86 -8.14 3.68
CA THR A 11 -8.04 -7.28 3.85
C THR A 11 -8.09 -6.77 5.29
N ILE A 12 -8.50 -5.51 5.45
CA ILE A 12 -8.68 -4.83 6.73
C ILE A 12 -10.05 -4.14 6.70
N SER A 13 -10.71 -4.03 7.85
CA SER A 13 -11.92 -3.22 8.01
C SER A 13 -11.65 -2.10 9.00
N VAL A 14 -12.12 -0.90 8.68
CA VAL A 14 -11.99 0.32 9.48
C VAL A 14 -13.33 1.05 9.51
N LYS A 15 -13.53 1.92 10.50
CA LYS A 15 -14.73 2.75 10.58
C LYS A 15 -14.57 4.02 9.75
N ALA A 16 -15.68 4.51 9.23
CA ALA A 16 -15.75 5.84 8.65
C ALA A 16 -15.19 6.91 9.63
N GLY A 17 -14.30 7.77 9.15
CA GLY A 17 -13.65 8.82 9.94
C GLY A 17 -12.53 8.35 10.87
N GLU A 18 -12.18 7.06 10.87
CA GLU A 18 -11.16 6.51 11.77
C GLU A 18 -9.74 6.92 11.35
N THR A 19 -8.90 7.27 12.32
CA THR A 19 -7.46 7.40 12.13
C THR A 19 -6.77 6.10 12.52
N VAL A 20 -6.06 5.49 11.57
CA VAL A 20 -5.35 4.23 11.76
C VAL A 20 -3.86 4.42 11.52
N SER A 21 -3.05 3.86 12.42
CA SER A 21 -1.60 3.73 12.23
C SER A 21 -1.25 2.31 11.78
N PHE A 22 -0.85 2.18 10.52
CA PHE A 22 -0.38 0.94 9.93
C PHE A 22 1.10 0.76 10.24
N GLN A 23 1.43 -0.20 11.09
CA GLN A 23 2.82 -0.66 11.24
C GLN A 23 3.09 -1.72 10.17
N VAL A 24 3.96 -1.38 9.24
CA VAL A 24 4.23 -2.15 8.04
C VAL A 24 5.65 -2.69 8.12
N GLN A 25 5.78 -4.02 8.22
CA GLN A 25 7.07 -4.69 8.28
C GLN A 25 7.37 -5.45 6.99
N ASN A 26 8.59 -5.31 6.47
CA ASN A 26 9.12 -6.14 5.41
C ASN A 26 10.08 -7.18 6.00
N THR A 27 9.68 -8.45 5.97
CA THR A 27 10.52 -9.57 6.44
C THR A 27 11.15 -10.35 5.29
N GLY A 28 11.07 -9.83 4.06
CA GLY A 28 11.69 -10.37 2.86
C GLY A 28 13.03 -9.71 2.52
N ALA A 29 13.60 -10.11 1.38
CA ALA A 29 14.82 -9.56 0.81
C ALA A 29 14.57 -8.54 -0.30
N LEU A 30 13.36 -8.48 -0.86
CA LEU A 30 12.97 -7.51 -1.89
C LEU A 30 12.58 -6.17 -1.28
N GLU A 31 12.84 -5.10 -2.03
CA GLU A 31 12.29 -3.79 -1.71
C GLU A 31 10.77 -3.80 -1.90
N HIS A 32 10.07 -3.23 -0.94
CA HIS A 32 8.63 -3.09 -1.01
C HIS A 32 8.23 -1.69 -0.61
N GLU A 33 6.99 -1.34 -0.92
CA GLU A 33 6.36 -0.13 -0.44
C GLU A 33 4.93 -0.46 0.01
N PHE A 34 4.32 0.51 0.68
CA PHE A 34 2.92 0.47 1.06
C PHE A 34 2.29 1.82 0.69
N VAL A 35 1.45 1.80 -0.35
CA VAL A 35 0.74 2.96 -0.88
C VAL A 35 -0.75 2.76 -0.65
N LEU A 36 -1.39 3.64 0.13
CA LEU A 36 -2.81 3.56 0.49
C LEU A 36 -3.65 4.56 -0.29
N GLU A 37 -4.47 4.07 -1.22
CA GLU A 37 -5.22 4.88 -2.19
C GLU A 37 -6.55 4.22 -2.56
N ASP A 38 -7.46 4.92 -3.23
CA ASP A 38 -8.58 4.24 -3.89
C ASP A 38 -8.13 3.48 -5.15
N GLN A 39 -8.99 2.60 -5.68
CA GLN A 39 -8.64 1.75 -6.82
C GLN A 39 -8.26 2.55 -8.08
N GLY A 40 -8.94 3.67 -8.35
CA GLY A 40 -8.67 4.48 -9.54
C GLY A 40 -7.30 5.16 -9.46
N MET A 41 -6.94 5.63 -8.27
CA MET A 41 -5.63 6.21 -8.00
C MET A 41 -4.51 5.16 -8.10
N GLN A 42 -4.73 3.94 -7.59
CA GLN A 42 -3.77 2.84 -7.74
C GLN A 42 -3.51 2.48 -9.20
N ASP A 43 -4.56 2.41 -10.03
CA ASP A 43 -4.41 2.06 -11.45
C ASP A 43 -3.65 3.15 -12.21
N ARG A 44 -3.90 4.42 -11.85
CA ARG A 44 -3.14 5.56 -12.37
C ARG A 44 -1.68 5.50 -11.93
N HIS A 45 -1.43 5.25 -10.64
CA HIS A 45 -0.09 5.18 -10.07
C HIS A 45 0.72 4.06 -10.75
N GLU A 46 0.13 2.87 -10.92
CA GLU A 46 0.77 1.77 -11.65
C GLU A 46 1.17 2.17 -13.08
N HIS A 47 0.32 2.91 -13.79
CA HIS A 47 0.62 3.39 -15.13
C HIS A 47 1.75 4.43 -15.15
N GLU A 48 1.78 5.33 -14.16
CA GLU A 48 2.85 6.33 -14.01
C GLU A 48 4.21 5.64 -13.73
N MET A 49 4.23 4.61 -12.88
CA MET A 49 5.46 3.88 -12.54
C MET A 49 6.00 3.03 -13.69
N GLN A 50 5.16 2.54 -14.60
CA GLN A 50 5.62 1.86 -15.82
C GLN A 50 6.49 2.75 -16.72
N GLY A 51 6.33 4.07 -16.62
CA GLY A 51 7.14 5.05 -17.36
C GLY A 51 8.40 5.53 -16.63
N MET A 52 8.59 5.20 -15.34
CA MET A 52 9.66 5.72 -14.49
C MET A 52 10.57 4.57 -14.00
N ASN A 53 11.89 4.70 -14.17
CA ASN A 53 12.87 3.79 -13.55
C ASN A 53 13.09 4.19 -12.07
N GLY A 54 12.08 4.05 -11.21
CA GLY A 54 12.24 4.49 -9.82
C GLY A 54 11.22 3.92 -8.86
N THR A 55 11.64 3.71 -7.62
CA THR A 55 10.95 2.99 -6.53
C THR A 55 10.61 3.93 -5.36
N GLN A 56 10.23 5.18 -5.64
CA GLN A 56 10.00 6.15 -4.57
C GLN A 56 8.52 6.44 -4.39
N SER A 57 7.96 5.92 -3.29
CA SER A 57 6.70 6.37 -2.73
C SER A 57 6.69 7.90 -2.57
N ALA A 58 5.77 8.58 -3.24
CA ALA A 58 5.56 10.03 -3.10
C ALA A 58 4.22 10.31 -2.40
N GLY A 59 4.21 11.24 -1.46
CA GLY A 59 3.01 11.70 -0.77
C GLY A 59 2.86 11.23 0.67
N ASN A 60 1.75 11.60 1.31
CA ASN A 60 1.51 11.37 2.75
C ASN A 60 0.85 10.02 3.05
N ASN A 61 0.53 9.25 2.01
CA ASN A 61 -0.19 7.99 2.02
C ASN A 61 0.67 6.83 1.49
N ALA A 62 2.00 7.03 1.41
CA ALA A 62 2.94 6.10 0.81
C ALA A 62 4.22 6.01 1.64
N ILE A 63 4.77 4.80 1.82
CA ILE A 63 6.04 4.55 2.50
C ILE A 63 6.83 3.43 1.82
N ASP A 64 8.10 3.68 1.51
CA ASP A 64 9.03 2.62 1.12
C ASP A 64 9.41 1.81 2.35
N VAL A 65 9.41 0.49 2.28
CA VAL A 65 9.75 -0.41 3.40
C VAL A 65 10.88 -1.34 2.96
N PRO A 66 12.16 -0.91 3.15
CA PRO A 66 13.31 -1.72 2.75
C PRO A 66 13.36 -3.08 3.44
N PRO A 67 14.13 -4.04 2.91
CA PRO A 67 14.32 -5.36 3.50
C PRO A 67 14.67 -5.30 4.99
N GLY A 68 13.99 -6.11 5.81
CA GLY A 68 14.21 -6.21 7.25
C GLY A 68 13.73 -5.01 8.08
N GLN A 69 13.15 -3.97 7.46
CA GLN A 69 12.68 -2.77 8.14
C GLN A 69 11.20 -2.85 8.53
N ALA A 70 10.83 -2.02 9.49
CA ALA A 70 9.43 -1.69 9.78
C ALA A 70 9.27 -0.16 9.70
N LYS A 71 8.20 0.29 9.04
CA LYS A 71 7.81 1.69 8.97
C LYS A 71 6.34 1.85 9.34
N THR A 72 5.94 3.08 9.69
CA THR A 72 4.57 3.38 10.10
C THR A 72 3.96 4.42 9.18
N LEU A 73 2.75 4.17 8.71
CA LEU A 73 1.91 5.14 8.01
C LEU A 73 0.67 5.43 8.87
N THR A 74 0.39 6.68 9.16
CA THR A 74 -0.85 7.09 9.84
C THR A 74 -1.77 7.77 8.85
N PHE A 75 -3.01 7.29 8.76
CA PHE A 75 -3.99 7.78 7.80
C PHE A 75 -5.36 7.94 8.45
N THR A 76 -6.05 9.04 8.14
CA THR A 76 -7.43 9.30 8.56
C THR A 76 -8.36 8.99 7.39
N PHE A 77 -9.23 7.99 7.56
CA PHE A 77 -10.20 7.60 6.56
C PHE A 77 -11.34 8.63 6.44
N PRO A 78 -11.94 8.78 5.25
CA PRO A 78 -13.09 9.65 5.08
C PRO A 78 -14.29 9.16 5.89
N SER A 79 -15.22 10.07 6.19
CA SER A 79 -16.48 9.74 6.87
C SER A 79 -17.49 9.01 5.98
N ALA A 80 -17.17 8.82 4.69
CA ALA A 80 -17.98 8.05 3.76
C ALA A 80 -17.51 6.59 3.73
N SER A 81 -18.46 5.66 3.65
CA SER A 81 -18.17 4.25 3.37
C SER A 81 -17.50 4.11 2.00
N GLY A 82 -16.67 3.10 1.84
CA GLY A 82 -15.93 2.91 0.60
C GLY A 82 -14.87 1.82 0.72
N THR A 83 -14.03 1.72 -0.30
CA THR A 83 -12.90 0.80 -0.31
C THR A 83 -11.65 1.54 -0.73
N TYR A 84 -10.60 1.35 0.05
CA TYR A 84 -9.23 1.69 -0.30
C TYR A 84 -8.47 0.40 -0.59
N VAL A 85 -7.34 0.57 -1.23
CA VAL A 85 -6.38 -0.48 -1.57
C VAL A 85 -5.03 -0.03 -1.04
N TYR A 86 -4.29 -0.96 -0.45
CA TYR A 86 -2.85 -0.79 -0.26
C TYR A 86 -2.10 -1.61 -1.30
N GLY A 87 -1.21 -0.96 -2.03
CA GLY A 87 -0.46 -1.49 -3.16
C GLY A 87 1.05 -1.35 -2.99
N CYS A 88 1.79 -2.13 -3.78
CA CYS A 88 3.23 -1.99 -3.97
C CYS A 88 3.53 -1.94 -5.47
N HIS A 89 3.97 -0.78 -5.97
CA HIS A 89 4.30 -0.49 -7.37
C HIS A 89 5.78 -0.62 -7.70
N VAL A 90 6.59 -1.18 -6.78
CA VAL A 90 7.91 -1.70 -7.15
C VAL A 90 7.74 -2.62 -8.35
N ASN A 91 8.58 -2.42 -9.37
CA ASN A 91 8.38 -2.97 -10.71
C ASN A 91 7.86 -4.43 -10.72
N GLY A 92 6.66 -4.62 -11.27
CA GLY A 92 6.02 -5.93 -11.40
C GLY A 92 5.30 -6.46 -10.14
N HIS A 93 5.45 -5.85 -8.96
CA HIS A 93 4.82 -6.34 -7.73
C HIS A 93 3.28 -6.17 -7.76
N TYR A 94 2.80 -4.97 -8.09
CA TYR A 94 1.36 -4.67 -8.18
C TYR A 94 0.68 -5.52 -9.26
N ALA A 95 1.31 -5.64 -10.44
CA ALA A 95 0.86 -6.50 -11.54
C ALA A 95 0.84 -8.00 -11.15
N SER A 96 1.78 -8.44 -10.30
CA SER A 96 1.82 -9.80 -9.76
C SER A 96 0.82 -10.06 -8.63
N GLY A 97 0.03 -9.03 -8.25
CA GLY A 97 -1.03 -9.11 -7.26
C GLY A 97 -0.63 -8.69 -5.84
N MET A 98 0.45 -7.92 -5.67
CA MET A 98 0.81 -7.35 -4.37
C MET A 98 -0.11 -6.18 -4.01
N ARG A 99 -1.33 -6.54 -3.61
CA ARG A 99 -2.42 -5.62 -3.24
C ARG A 99 -3.19 -6.20 -2.06
N GLY A 100 -3.77 -5.33 -1.26
CA GLY A 100 -4.80 -5.70 -0.29
C GLY A 100 -5.81 -4.58 -0.12
N THR A 101 -6.92 -4.87 0.55
CA THR A 101 -8.06 -3.96 0.62
C THR A 101 -8.29 -3.43 2.04
N VAL A 102 -8.80 -2.20 2.13
CA VAL A 102 -9.38 -1.64 3.34
C VAL A 102 -10.83 -1.31 3.05
N THR A 103 -11.75 -1.98 3.72
CA THR A 103 -13.18 -1.65 3.66
C THR A 103 -13.53 -0.67 4.77
N ILE A 104 -14.11 0.47 4.40
CA ILE A 104 -14.62 1.46 5.33
C ILE A 104 -16.10 1.15 5.60
N THR A 105 -16.40 0.81 6.86
CA THR A 105 -17.75 0.47 7.35
C THR A 105 -18.38 1.59 8.14
#